data_AF-A0A919T174-F1
#
_entry.id   AF-A0A919T174-F1
#
_cell.length_a   1.000
_cell.length_b   1.000
_cell.length_c   1.000
_cell.angle_alpha   90.00
_cell.angle_beta   90.00
_cell.angle_gamma   90.00
#
_symmetry.space_group_name_H-M   'P 1'
#
loop_
_entity.id
_entity.type
_entity.pdbx_description
1 polymer ?
#
loop_
_entity_poly.entity_id
_entity_poly.type
_entity_poly.pdbx_seq_one_letter_code
_entity_poly.pdbx_strand_id
1 'polypeptide(L)'
;MSEQQSAQDKVREFGGLQGRRVVAWSGVEMALRNSAGPQFTDPAVPCLQLLMVELTFDDDARLVIATYQAGDVWGLELEPEHREGTGNWNGIYRRRALRELPVGPIEHVAAFVEAGVVARVDLTVDGTPLLLLAGEVYDEEAGWKFVRLDESVLVFTEPQLAEKLPWAGA
;
A
#
# COMPACT_ATOMS: atom_id res chain seq x y z
N MET A 1 -11.91 -17.57 -15.98
CA MET A 1 -12.22 -17.18 -14.58
C MET A 1 -12.72 -15.76 -14.62
N SER A 2 -13.88 -15.44 -14.02
CA SER A 2 -14.41 -14.07 -14.03
C SER A 2 -13.62 -13.17 -13.08
N GLU A 3 -13.50 -11.89 -13.40
CA GLU A 3 -12.77 -10.89 -12.60
C GLU A 3 -13.31 -10.77 -11.17
N GLN A 4 -14.63 -10.92 -10.98
CA GLN A 4 -15.26 -10.95 -9.66
C GLN A 4 -14.82 -12.15 -8.80
N GLN A 5 -14.50 -13.29 -9.42
CA GLN A 5 -14.01 -14.45 -8.67
C GLN A 5 -12.59 -14.20 -8.14
N SER A 6 -11.79 -13.39 -8.85
CA SER A 6 -10.44 -12.99 -8.42
C SER A 6 -10.45 -12.08 -7.18
N ALA A 7 -11.33 -11.08 -7.13
CA ALA A 7 -11.37 -10.15 -5.98
C ALA A 7 -11.78 -10.83 -4.67
N GLN A 8 -12.72 -11.78 -4.72
CA GLN A 8 -13.14 -12.53 -3.52
C GLN A 8 -12.04 -13.43 -2.99
N ASP A 9 -11.25 -14.04 -3.88
CA ASP A 9 -10.10 -14.84 -3.48
C ASP A 9 -9.02 -13.96 -2.84
N LYS A 10 -8.74 -12.77 -3.39
CA LYS A 10 -7.84 -11.79 -2.78
C LYS A 10 -8.31 -11.30 -1.40
N VAL A 11 -9.62 -11.04 -1.24
CA VAL A 11 -10.19 -10.72 0.10
C VAL A 11 -9.91 -11.84 1.10
N ARG A 12 -10.07 -13.11 0.68
CA ARG A 12 -9.77 -14.27 1.53
C ARG A 12 -8.28 -14.37 1.86
N GLU A 13 -7.42 -14.12 0.89
CA GLU A 13 -5.96 -14.10 1.06
C GLU A 13 -5.54 -13.04 2.09
N PHE A 14 -6.03 -11.80 1.98
CA PHE A 14 -5.80 -10.77 2.99
C PHE A 14 -6.32 -11.19 4.36
N GLY A 15 -7.51 -11.79 4.44
CA GLY A 15 -8.04 -12.34 5.69
C GLY A 15 -7.11 -13.36 6.37
N GLY A 16 -6.30 -14.07 5.60
CA GLY A 16 -5.27 -14.99 6.10
C GLY A 16 -4.11 -14.33 6.84
N LEU A 17 -3.98 -13.00 6.80
CA LEU A 17 -3.00 -12.26 7.60
C LEU A 17 -3.39 -12.18 9.08
N GLN A 18 -4.69 -12.28 9.40
CA GLN A 18 -5.15 -12.13 10.78
C GLN A 18 -4.56 -13.22 11.69
N GLY A 19 -4.06 -12.81 12.85
CA GLY A 19 -3.40 -13.68 13.83
C GLY A 19 -1.91 -13.90 13.59
N ARG A 20 -1.37 -13.48 12.43
CA ARG A 20 0.09 -13.51 12.19
C ARG A 20 0.79 -12.38 12.93
N ARG A 21 2.07 -12.55 13.26
CA ARG A 21 2.88 -11.54 13.93
C ARG A 21 3.89 -10.93 12.98
N VAL A 22 3.78 -9.62 12.74
CA VAL A 22 4.76 -8.86 11.95
C VAL A 22 5.91 -8.44 12.86
N VAL A 23 7.15 -8.64 12.39
CA VAL A 23 8.36 -8.23 13.11
C VAL A 23 9.14 -7.14 12.39
N ALA A 24 8.94 -6.97 11.08
CA ALA A 24 9.54 -5.89 10.32
C ALA A 24 8.72 -5.53 9.08
N TRP A 25 8.86 -4.28 8.66
CA TRP A 25 8.33 -3.75 7.41
C TRP A 25 9.47 -3.20 6.55
N SER A 26 9.41 -3.49 5.26
CA SER A 26 10.23 -2.82 4.25
C SER A 26 9.36 -2.42 3.07
N GLY A 27 9.84 -1.55 2.20
CA GLY A 27 9.07 -1.15 1.03
C GLY A 27 9.92 -0.45 0.00
N VAL A 28 9.40 -0.36 -1.22
CA VAL A 28 9.96 0.48 -2.28
C VAL A 28 9.12 1.75 -2.34
N GLU A 29 9.65 2.82 -1.76
CA GLU A 29 9.00 4.12 -1.71
C GLU A 29 9.24 4.86 -3.02
N MET A 30 8.20 5.53 -3.51
CA MET A 30 8.26 6.40 -4.67
C MET A 30 8.26 7.86 -4.24
N ALA A 31 9.09 8.66 -4.90
CA ALA A 31 9.15 10.09 -4.64
C ALA A 31 7.84 10.77 -5.04
N LEU A 32 7.36 11.67 -4.19
CA LEU A 32 6.21 12.55 -4.45
C LEU A 32 6.54 13.58 -5.54
N ARG A 33 7.82 13.99 -5.62
CA ARG A 33 8.34 14.96 -6.61
C ARG A 33 9.73 14.57 -7.07
N ASN A 34 10.12 14.98 -8.28
CA ASN A 34 11.47 14.80 -8.81
C ASN A 34 12.05 16.03 -9.55
N SER A 35 11.41 17.21 -9.45
CA SER A 35 11.82 18.40 -10.21
C SER A 35 13.20 18.96 -9.82
N ALA A 36 13.59 18.81 -8.55
CA ALA A 36 14.91 19.20 -8.02
C ALA A 36 15.66 18.01 -7.38
N GLY A 37 15.32 16.80 -7.81
CA GLY A 37 15.68 15.54 -7.16
C GLY A 37 14.51 14.93 -6.38
N PRO A 38 14.64 13.65 -5.96
CA PRO A 38 13.53 12.89 -5.41
C PRO A 38 13.18 13.36 -3.98
N GLN A 39 11.96 13.84 -3.80
CA GLN A 39 11.39 14.18 -2.51
C GLN A 39 10.36 13.12 -2.13
N PHE A 40 10.55 12.46 -1.00
CA PHE A 40 9.73 11.33 -0.55
C PHE A 40 8.70 11.70 0.52
N THR A 41 8.83 12.87 1.13
CA THR A 41 7.98 13.31 2.25
C THR A 41 7.51 14.73 2.02
N ASP A 42 6.26 15.01 2.34
CA ASP A 42 5.71 16.36 2.40
C ASP A 42 4.67 16.42 3.53
N PRO A 43 4.69 17.44 4.41
CA PRO A 43 3.72 17.55 5.50
C PRO A 43 2.24 17.59 5.06
N ALA A 44 1.96 17.94 3.81
CA ALA A 44 0.61 17.94 3.24
C ALA A 44 0.18 16.58 2.65
N VAL A 45 1.07 15.58 2.64
CA VAL A 45 0.79 14.21 2.17
C VAL A 45 0.76 13.27 3.38
N PRO A 46 -0.42 12.89 3.89
CA PRO A 46 -0.58 12.16 5.15
C PRO A 46 -0.40 10.63 4.99
N CYS A 47 0.36 10.20 3.99
CA CYS A 47 0.59 8.79 3.70
C CYS A 47 2.00 8.57 3.14
N LEU A 48 2.43 7.31 3.18
CA LEU A 48 3.57 6.83 2.41
C LEU A 48 3.08 6.44 1.02
N GLN A 49 3.82 6.83 -0.02
CA GLN A 49 3.59 6.36 -1.39
C GLN A 49 4.61 5.28 -1.73
N LEU A 50 4.14 4.05 -1.89
CA LEU A 50 4.99 2.86 -2.04
C LEU A 50 4.58 2.11 -3.31
N LEU A 51 5.55 1.68 -4.12
CA LEU A 51 5.30 0.70 -5.18
C LEU A 51 4.90 -0.65 -4.59
N MET A 52 5.50 -1.00 -3.44
CA MET A 52 5.16 -2.21 -2.70
C MET A 52 5.55 -2.09 -1.22
N VAL A 53 4.89 -2.90 -0.39
CA VAL A 53 5.13 -3.06 1.05
C VAL A 53 5.44 -4.51 1.34
N GLU A 54 6.56 -4.79 1.99
CA GLU A 54 6.98 -6.13 2.40
C GLU A 54 6.83 -6.28 3.92
N LEU A 55 6.17 -7.36 4.33
CA LEU A 55 5.99 -7.78 5.71
C LEU A 55 6.94 -8.95 5.98
N THR A 56 7.71 -8.87 7.05
CA THR A 56 8.43 -10.02 7.61
C THR A 56 7.72 -10.47 8.88
N PHE A 57 7.41 -11.75 8.96
CA PHE A 57 6.74 -12.37 10.10
C PHE A 57 7.74 -13.03 11.07
N ASP A 58 7.29 -13.43 12.25
CA ASP A 58 8.12 -14.07 13.29
C ASP A 58 8.58 -15.50 12.95
N ASP A 59 7.98 -16.11 11.93
CA ASP A 59 8.38 -17.37 11.32
C ASP A 59 9.36 -17.18 10.13
N ASP A 60 9.93 -15.97 9.99
CA ASP A 60 10.78 -15.51 8.88
C ASP A 60 10.10 -15.52 7.50
N ALA A 61 8.81 -15.87 7.42
CA ALA A 61 8.09 -15.77 6.16
C ALA A 61 7.96 -14.31 5.74
N ARG A 62 7.91 -14.09 4.43
CA ARG A 62 7.73 -12.78 3.82
C ARG A 62 6.55 -12.76 2.88
N LEU A 63 5.80 -11.67 2.91
CA LEU A 63 4.74 -11.38 1.96
C LEU A 63 4.89 -9.96 1.46
N VAL A 64 4.54 -9.75 0.21
CA VAL A 64 4.50 -8.42 -0.41
C VAL A 64 3.05 -8.04 -0.65
N ILE A 65 2.70 -6.81 -0.27
CA ILE A 65 1.49 -6.12 -0.68
C ILE A 65 1.90 -5.17 -1.80
N ALA A 66 1.34 -5.38 -2.98
CA ALA A 66 1.56 -4.54 -4.16
C ALA A 66 0.22 -4.22 -4.83
N THR A 67 0.28 -3.42 -5.89
CA THR A 67 -0.86 -3.17 -6.76
C THR A 67 -0.81 -4.09 -7.98
N TYR A 68 -1.98 -4.41 -8.52
CA TYR A 68 -2.16 -5.15 -9.76
C TYR A 68 -3.18 -4.47 -10.65
N GLN A 69 -2.96 -4.53 -11.96
CA GLN A 69 -3.86 -3.93 -12.94
C GLN A 69 -5.00 -4.89 -13.31
N ALA A 70 -6.24 -4.38 -13.30
CA ALA A 70 -7.42 -5.07 -13.79
C ALA A 70 -8.21 -4.13 -14.72
N GLY A 71 -7.96 -4.24 -16.03
CA GLY A 71 -8.50 -3.27 -16.99
C GLY A 71 -7.85 -1.89 -16.79
N ASP A 72 -8.68 -0.86 -16.60
CA ASP A 72 -8.23 0.52 -16.42
C ASP A 72 -8.07 0.93 -14.94
N VAL A 73 -8.23 -0.01 -14.00
CA VAL A 73 -8.12 0.24 -12.56
C VAL A 73 -7.05 -0.64 -11.91
N TRP A 74 -6.56 -0.20 -10.76
CA TRP A 74 -5.61 -0.94 -9.94
C TRP A 74 -6.21 -1.38 -8.60
N GLY A 75 -5.86 -2.58 -8.17
CA GLY A 75 -6.21 -3.12 -6.85
C GLY A 75 -5.00 -3.62 -6.09
N LEU A 76 -5.20 -3.94 -4.82
CA LEU A 76 -4.19 -4.52 -3.94
C LEU A 76 -4.16 -6.05 -4.08
N GLU A 77 -2.97 -6.63 -4.04
CA GLU A 77 -2.79 -8.07 -3.93
C GLU A 77 -1.67 -8.48 -2.99
N LEU A 78 -1.71 -9.75 -2.57
CA LEU A 78 -0.61 -10.41 -1.88
C LEU A 78 0.22 -11.19 -2.90
N GLU A 79 1.51 -10.91 -2.94
CA GLU A 79 2.48 -11.67 -3.70
C GLU A 79 3.37 -12.50 -2.76
N PRO A 80 3.69 -13.76 -3.12
CA PRO A 80 4.77 -14.48 -2.47
C PRO A 80 6.08 -13.76 -2.76
N GLU A 81 6.95 -13.66 -1.74
CA GLU A 81 8.23 -12.93 -1.73
C GLU A 81 8.75 -12.49 -3.11
N HIS A 82 8.76 -11.19 -3.33
CA HIS A 82 9.27 -10.63 -4.57
C HIS A 82 10.79 -10.91 -4.64
N ARG A 83 11.20 -11.74 -5.62
CA ARG A 83 12.61 -11.98 -5.90
C ARG A 83 13.28 -10.65 -6.17
N GLU A 84 14.23 -10.27 -5.31
CA GLU A 84 14.99 -9.02 -5.33
C GLU A 84 15.30 -8.58 -6.76
N GLY A 85 14.46 -7.68 -7.30
CA GLY A 85 14.86 -6.84 -8.40
C GLY A 85 15.89 -5.88 -7.85
N THR A 86 17.18 -6.21 -7.96
CA THR A 86 18.30 -5.25 -7.78
C THR A 86 18.32 -4.22 -8.92
N GLY A 87 17.14 -3.85 -9.43
CA GLY A 87 16.95 -2.98 -10.56
C GLY A 87 17.51 -1.61 -10.23
N ASN A 88 18.12 -0.99 -11.23
CA ASN A 88 18.48 0.41 -11.20
C ASN A 88 17.18 1.23 -11.16
N TRP A 89 16.63 1.43 -9.97
CA TRP A 89 15.46 2.25 -9.76
C TRP A 89 15.80 3.68 -10.19
N ASN A 90 15.14 4.21 -11.21
CA ASN A 90 15.48 5.43 -11.94
C ASN A 90 15.40 6.73 -11.09
N GLY A 91 16.15 6.82 -9.98
CA GLY A 91 16.26 7.97 -9.08
C GLY A 91 15.04 8.20 -8.18
N ILE A 92 13.82 7.91 -8.65
CA ILE A 92 12.58 8.23 -7.92
C ILE A 92 12.10 7.13 -6.97
N TYR A 93 12.69 5.94 -7.00
CA TYR A 93 12.37 4.90 -6.03
C TYR A 93 13.53 4.62 -5.09
N ARG A 94 13.21 4.31 -3.84
CA ARG A 94 14.17 3.83 -2.85
C ARG A 94 13.59 2.69 -2.03
N ARG A 95 14.39 1.64 -1.81
CA ARG A 95 14.05 0.60 -0.82
C ARG A 95 14.45 1.10 0.56
N ARG A 96 13.56 0.96 1.56
CA ARG A 96 13.89 1.28 2.96
C ARG A 96 13.10 0.43 3.95
N ALA A 97 13.59 0.37 5.19
CA ALA A 97 12.81 -0.12 6.31
C ALA A 97 11.75 0.93 6.71
N LEU A 98 10.51 0.50 6.92
CA LEU A 98 9.37 1.36 7.27
C LEU A 98 9.12 1.28 8.78
N ARG A 99 10.01 1.93 9.55
CA ARG A 99 10.02 1.86 11.02
C ARG A 99 8.86 2.60 11.69
N GLU A 100 8.19 3.45 10.93
CA GLU A 100 6.97 4.15 11.31
C GLU A 100 5.74 3.23 11.35
N LEU A 101 5.80 2.04 10.77
CA LEU A 101 4.70 1.08 10.79
C LEU A 101 4.76 0.20 12.06
N PRO A 102 3.61 -0.06 12.72
CA PRO A 102 3.53 -0.88 13.92
C PRO A 102 3.94 -2.33 13.67
N VAL A 103 4.63 -2.93 14.64
CA VAL A 103 4.99 -4.36 14.66
C VAL A 103 4.24 -5.07 15.78
N GLY A 104 3.96 -6.36 15.62
CA GLY A 104 3.19 -7.13 16.58
C GLY A 104 2.12 -8.00 15.92
N PRO A 105 1.14 -8.51 16.69
CA PRO A 105 0.08 -9.35 16.15
C PRO A 105 -0.84 -8.53 15.25
N ILE A 106 -1.22 -9.08 14.10
CA ILE A 106 -2.30 -8.56 13.27
C ILE A 106 -3.62 -9.02 13.91
N GLU A 107 -4.30 -8.11 14.57
CA GLU A 107 -5.51 -8.41 15.34
C GLU A 107 -6.77 -8.39 14.48
N HIS A 108 -6.79 -7.51 13.47
CA HIS A 108 -7.92 -7.31 12.59
C HIS A 108 -7.46 -7.10 11.16
N VAL A 109 -8.20 -7.69 10.22
CA VAL A 109 -8.04 -7.46 8.78
C VAL A 109 -9.40 -7.32 8.12
N ALA A 110 -9.61 -6.23 7.37
CA ALA A 110 -10.77 -6.07 6.51
C ALA A 110 -10.35 -5.57 5.13
N ALA A 111 -10.65 -6.34 4.09
CA ALA A 111 -10.43 -5.96 2.70
C ALA A 111 -11.74 -5.52 2.06
N PHE A 112 -11.73 -4.39 1.35
CA PHE A 112 -12.90 -3.81 0.70
C PHE A 112 -12.72 -3.79 -0.81
N VAL A 113 -13.77 -4.18 -1.51
CA VAL A 113 -13.81 -4.25 -2.96
C VAL A 113 -14.50 -3.02 -3.53
N GLU A 114 -13.88 -2.40 -4.52
CA GLU A 114 -14.40 -1.28 -5.30
C GLU A 114 -14.02 -1.50 -6.76
N ALA A 115 -14.91 -1.18 -7.70
CA ALA A 115 -14.69 -1.42 -9.13
C ALA A 115 -14.24 -2.86 -9.49
N GLY A 116 -14.60 -3.86 -8.68
CA GLY A 116 -14.22 -5.26 -8.91
C GLY A 116 -12.79 -5.64 -8.49
N VAL A 117 -12.08 -4.77 -7.77
CA VAL A 117 -10.74 -5.03 -7.23
C VAL A 117 -10.67 -4.75 -5.72
N VAL A 118 -9.70 -5.32 -5.01
CA VAL A 118 -9.47 -4.97 -3.59
C VAL A 118 -8.84 -3.59 -3.52
N ALA A 119 -9.64 -2.56 -3.27
CA ALA A 119 -9.18 -1.18 -3.30
C ALA A 119 -8.53 -0.73 -1.98
N ARG A 120 -8.89 -1.40 -0.89
CA ARG A 120 -8.57 -0.99 0.48
C ARG A 120 -8.38 -2.20 1.37
N VAL A 121 -7.38 -2.12 2.25
CA VAL A 121 -7.19 -3.08 3.35
C VAL A 121 -6.96 -2.31 4.65
N ASP A 122 -7.82 -2.57 5.62
CA ASP A 122 -7.69 -2.08 6.99
C ASP A 122 -7.01 -3.15 7.84
N LEU A 123 -5.96 -2.76 8.56
CA LEU A 123 -5.25 -3.61 9.50
C LEU A 123 -5.27 -2.99 10.89
N THR A 124 -5.28 -3.83 11.92
CA THR A 124 -4.88 -3.43 13.28
C THR A 124 -3.70 -4.28 13.68
N VAL A 125 -2.56 -3.65 13.98
CA VAL A 125 -1.33 -4.34 14.40
C VAL A 125 -0.96 -3.85 15.79
N ASP A 126 -0.96 -4.75 16.77
CA ASP A 126 -0.70 -4.42 18.19
C ASP A 126 -1.57 -3.23 18.68
N GLY A 127 -2.88 -3.28 18.41
CA GLY A 127 -3.82 -2.21 18.69
C GLY A 127 -3.69 -0.94 17.85
N THR A 128 -2.68 -0.83 16.97
CA THR A 128 -2.45 0.35 16.12
C THR A 128 -3.11 0.17 14.76
N PRO A 129 -4.05 1.06 14.37
CA PRO A 129 -4.72 0.94 13.08
C PRO A 129 -3.82 1.39 11.93
N LEU A 130 -3.91 0.69 10.81
CA LEU A 130 -3.26 1.00 9.54
C LEU A 130 -4.26 0.87 8.40
N LEU A 131 -4.10 1.70 7.38
CA LEU A 131 -4.89 1.67 6.17
C LEU A 131 -3.96 1.60 4.96
N LEU A 132 -4.22 0.62 4.09
CA LEU A 132 -3.58 0.49 2.79
C LEU A 132 -4.63 0.73 1.70
N LEU A 133 -4.28 1.52 0.70
CA LEU A 133 -5.14 1.85 -0.43
C LEU A 133 -4.37 1.69 -1.74
N ALA A 134 -5.02 1.12 -2.76
CA ALA A 134 -4.56 1.29 -4.14
C ALA A 134 -4.85 2.73 -4.57
N GLY A 135 -3.82 3.47 -4.96
CA GLY A 135 -3.92 4.89 -5.27
C GLY A 135 -2.57 5.55 -5.45
N GLU A 136 -2.59 6.81 -5.89
CA GLU A 136 -1.39 7.56 -6.29
C GLU A 136 -1.54 9.03 -5.87
N VAL A 137 -0.41 9.65 -5.53
CA VAL A 137 -0.28 11.08 -5.24
C VAL A 137 0.52 11.73 -6.36
N TYR A 138 -0.14 12.65 -7.06
CA TYR A 138 0.47 13.44 -8.13
C TYR A 138 0.81 14.84 -7.64
N ASP A 139 1.97 15.34 -8.06
CA ASP A 139 2.33 16.75 -7.95
C ASP A 139 1.67 17.55 -9.09
N GLU A 140 0.71 18.40 -8.77
CA GLU A 140 0.08 19.34 -9.70
C GLU A 140 0.39 20.79 -9.31
N GLU A 141 0.19 21.73 -10.25
CA GLU A 141 0.46 23.17 -10.01
C GLU A 141 -0.32 23.74 -8.80
N ALA A 142 -1.52 23.22 -8.54
CA ALA A 142 -2.40 23.64 -7.44
C ALA A 142 -2.15 22.90 -6.11
N GLY A 143 -1.19 21.97 -6.07
CA GLY A 143 -0.88 21.15 -4.91
C GLY A 143 -0.97 19.65 -5.22
N TRP A 144 -1.20 18.86 -4.17
CA TRP A 144 -1.25 17.40 -4.28
C TRP A 144 -2.61 16.92 -4.77
N LYS A 145 -2.61 16.07 -5.79
CA LYS A 145 -3.80 15.36 -6.25
C LYS A 145 -3.72 13.90 -5.82
N PHE A 146 -4.77 13.45 -5.15
CA PHE A 146 -4.89 12.08 -4.67
C PHE A 146 -5.87 11.31 -5.55
N VAL A 147 -5.42 10.21 -6.13
CA VAL A 147 -6.21 9.35 -7.03
C VAL A 147 -6.34 7.97 -6.40
N ARG A 148 -7.54 7.38 -6.46
CA ARG A 148 -7.79 6.00 -6.01
C ARG A 148 -7.68 5.04 -7.18
N LEU A 149 -7.46 3.76 -6.87
CA LEU A 149 -7.38 2.67 -7.85
C LEU A 149 -6.28 2.89 -8.87
N ASP A 150 -5.12 3.35 -8.40
CA ASP A 150 -3.96 3.71 -9.21
C ASP A 150 -2.72 2.91 -8.75
N GLU A 151 -1.59 3.11 -9.40
CA GLU A 151 -0.42 2.23 -9.43
C GLU A 151 0.31 2.05 -8.09
N SER A 152 0.17 2.96 -7.12
CA SER A 152 0.86 2.83 -5.82
C SER A 152 0.00 2.22 -4.72
N VAL A 153 0.69 1.72 -3.70
CA VAL A 153 0.15 1.43 -2.38
C VAL A 153 0.34 2.67 -1.51
N LEU A 154 -0.77 3.32 -1.16
CA LEU A 154 -0.78 4.40 -0.18
C LEU A 154 -0.98 3.83 1.22
N VAL A 155 -0.06 4.11 2.14
CA VAL A 155 -0.12 3.61 3.53
C VAL A 155 -0.34 4.77 4.51
N PHE A 156 -1.42 4.69 5.27
CA PHE A 156 -1.78 5.67 6.28
C PHE A 156 -1.63 5.07 7.69
N THR A 157 -0.77 5.69 8.51
CA THR A 157 -0.65 5.39 9.95
C THR A 157 -1.77 6.02 10.79
N GLU A 158 -2.50 6.96 10.19
CA GLU A 158 -3.68 7.61 10.74
C GLU A 158 -4.83 7.49 9.73
N PRO A 159 -5.56 6.36 9.72
CA PRO A 159 -6.57 6.08 8.69
C PRO A 159 -7.62 7.18 8.48
N GLN A 160 -7.99 7.89 9.54
CA GLN A 160 -8.92 9.03 9.51
C GLN A 160 -8.47 10.19 8.59
N LEU A 161 -7.18 10.27 8.24
CA LEU A 161 -6.69 11.31 7.33
C LEU A 161 -7.07 11.01 5.88
N ALA A 162 -7.16 9.73 5.49
CA ALA A 162 -7.58 9.35 4.15
C ALA A 162 -9.01 9.81 3.83
N GLU A 163 -9.91 9.81 4.82
CA GLU A 163 -11.30 10.25 4.65
C GLU A 163 -11.45 11.76 4.42
N LYS A 164 -10.42 12.54 4.75
CA LYS A 164 -10.42 14.00 4.62
C LYS A 164 -9.76 14.49 3.32
N LEU A 165 -9.17 13.58 2.55
CA LEU A 165 -8.47 13.93 1.32
C LEU A 165 -9.45 14.25 0.18
N PRO A 166 -9.13 15.23 -0.67
CA PRO A 166 -9.92 15.56 -1.85
C PRO A 166 -9.62 14.56 -2.98
N TRP A 167 -10.14 13.34 -2.87
CA TRP A 167 -9.95 12.30 -3.89
C TRP A 167 -10.50 12.74 -5.26
N ALA A 168 -9.67 12.59 -6.29
CA ALA A 168 -10.08 12.81 -7.67
C ALA A 168 -10.66 11.51 -8.27
N GLY A 169 -11.75 11.63 -9.04
CA GLY A 169 -12.27 10.54 -9.87
C GLY A 169 -13.22 9.54 -9.19
N ALA A 170 -14.04 9.98 -8.23
CA ALA A 170 -15.19 9.20 -7.76
C ALA A 170 -16.34 9.18 -8.78
#